data_AF-A0AAD2FEQ1-F1
#
_entry.id   AF-A0AAD2FEQ1-F1
#
_cell.length_a   1.000
_cell.length_b   1.000
_cell.length_c   1.000
_cell.angle_alpha   90.00
_cell.angle_beta   90.00
_cell.angle_gamma   90.00
#
_symmetry.space_group_name_H-M   'P 1'
#
loop_
_entity.id
_entity.type
_entity.pdbx_description
1 polymer ?
#
loop_
_entity_poly.entity_id
_entity_poly.type
_entity_poly.pdbx_seq_one_letter_code
_entity_poly.pdbx_strand_id
1 'polypeptide(L)'
;MSSISLLPVFLIVFLLLIGDDLKVVGGFQHEASSKTMLKQESSSFLDTRRWTQSNDIQEQESTSASTGGFGFQAMTPKPIIPSTVQENSDEEVEARLQDEPMFTASTRRDLYNIMRNPFKPHIGAPAPLSWWGSTEDGGDEDHAVEYEESSQFGGILLGKRSSSSSSEVTTSNDIFFWDTYAFTDRMTYDPSTCEGFTVLDDNQVLSAIAILGSSSTAHSIALTKAFEAWLAELAASHWGDLEASRLSVEFLVAFGNELTERLGINHRILSTSLTHDEMEILSEPPFRSHVLPELLEDFQTSDIEVDEEQAEAAASTLWWDQDENSPEY
;
A
#
# COMPACT_ATOMS: atom_id res chain seq x y z
N MET A 1 15.56 -12.59 -55.35
CA MET A 1 14.36 -13.33 -54.91
C MET A 1 13.88 -12.65 -53.65
N SER A 2 12.81 -11.87 -53.77
CA SER A 2 12.29 -11.01 -52.70
C SER A 2 11.31 -11.80 -51.85
N SER A 3 11.58 -11.93 -50.56
CA SER A 3 10.67 -12.55 -49.59
C SER A 3 9.83 -11.47 -48.93
N ILE A 4 8.56 -11.41 -49.30
CA ILE A 4 7.50 -10.62 -48.66
C ILE A 4 6.88 -11.54 -47.61
N SER A 5 7.01 -11.20 -46.33
CA SER A 5 6.33 -11.90 -45.23
C SER A 5 5.01 -11.18 -44.94
N LEU A 6 3.91 -11.90 -45.16
CA LEU A 6 2.52 -11.47 -44.96
C LEU A 6 1.99 -12.12 -43.68
N LEU A 7 1.69 -11.31 -42.68
CA LEU A 7 0.64 -11.49 -41.67
C LEU A 7 0.01 -10.09 -41.48
N PRO A 8 -1.32 -9.92 -41.23
CA PRO A 8 -2.21 -10.82 -40.49
C PRO A 8 -3.64 -11.00 -41.09
N VAL A 9 -4.23 -12.20 -41.03
CA VAL A 9 -5.65 -12.43 -41.40
C VAL A 9 -6.47 -13.12 -40.29
N PHE A 10 -5.87 -13.44 -39.14
CA PHE A 10 -6.56 -14.24 -38.12
C PHE A 10 -7.43 -13.47 -37.10
N LEU A 11 -7.60 -12.15 -37.24
CA LEU A 11 -8.34 -11.34 -36.24
C LEU A 11 -9.81 -10.99 -36.62
N ILE A 12 -10.35 -11.47 -37.74
CA ILE A 12 -11.69 -11.04 -38.22
C ILE A 12 -12.78 -12.13 -38.10
N VAL A 13 -12.44 -13.37 -37.73
CA VAL A 13 -13.43 -14.46 -37.66
C VAL A 13 -14.10 -14.61 -36.28
N PHE A 14 -13.58 -13.98 -35.22
CA PHE A 14 -14.14 -14.16 -33.87
C PHE A 14 -15.26 -13.17 -33.48
N LEU A 15 -15.56 -12.17 -34.32
CA LEU A 15 -16.60 -11.15 -34.05
C LEU A 15 -17.95 -11.42 -34.77
N LEU A 16 -18.14 -12.58 -35.40
CA LEU A 16 -19.37 -12.95 -36.11
C LEU A 16 -20.18 -14.08 -35.41
N LEU A 17 -19.99 -14.29 -34.11
CA LEU A 17 -20.77 -15.26 -33.31
C LEU A 17 -21.56 -14.60 -32.16
N ILE A 18 -21.95 -13.34 -32.31
CA ILE A 18 -22.94 -12.68 -31.45
C ILE A 18 -24.05 -12.18 -32.36
N GLY A 19 -25.11 -12.98 -32.51
CA GLY A 19 -26.28 -12.59 -33.27
C GLY A 19 -27.02 -13.81 -33.80
N ASP A 20 -27.96 -14.31 -33.00
CA ASP A 20 -29.29 -14.75 -33.46
C ASP A 20 -30.00 -15.48 -32.31
N ASP A 21 -30.79 -14.74 -31.53
CA ASP A 21 -32.04 -15.28 -30.97
C ASP A 21 -32.93 -14.15 -30.42
N LEU A 22 -33.60 -13.46 -31.34
CA LEU A 22 -34.75 -12.61 -31.06
C LEU A 22 -36.00 -13.29 -31.64
N LYS A 23 -36.74 -14.01 -30.80
CA LYS A 23 -38.11 -14.44 -31.11
C LYS A 23 -39.12 -13.66 -30.29
N VAL A 24 -39.79 -12.76 -30.99
CA VAL A 24 -41.02 -12.07 -30.60
C VAL A 24 -42.22 -12.94 -31.00
N VAL A 25 -42.98 -13.46 -30.03
CA VAL A 25 -44.41 -13.82 -30.09
C VAL A 25 -44.86 -13.86 -28.62
N GLY A 26 -45.77 -13.05 -28.09
CA GLY A 26 -47.18 -12.89 -28.41
C GLY A 26 -47.92 -12.86 -27.06
N GLY A 27 -48.83 -11.90 -26.87
CA GLY A 27 -49.31 -11.49 -25.55
C GLY A 27 -50.28 -12.43 -24.83
N PHE A 28 -50.54 -12.11 -23.57
CA PHE A 28 -51.76 -12.45 -22.84
C PHE A 28 -51.97 -11.45 -21.70
N GLN A 29 -53.18 -10.89 -21.62
CA GLN A 29 -53.71 -10.23 -20.42
C GLN A 29 -53.84 -11.23 -19.28
N HIS A 30 -53.52 -10.83 -18.04
CA HIS A 30 -54.44 -11.02 -16.92
C HIS A 30 -54.07 -10.13 -15.73
N GLU A 31 -55.12 -9.58 -15.12
CA GLU A 31 -55.14 -8.84 -13.87
C GLU A 31 -54.62 -9.64 -12.67
N ALA A 32 -54.26 -8.85 -11.64
CA ALA A 32 -54.50 -9.07 -10.22
C ALA A 32 -53.25 -9.29 -9.34
N SER A 33 -53.04 -8.29 -8.48
CA SER A 33 -52.93 -8.45 -7.02
C SER A 33 -51.77 -9.27 -6.46
N SER A 34 -50.76 -8.57 -5.93
CA SER A 34 -50.23 -8.77 -4.57
C SER A 34 -49.16 -7.71 -4.29
N LYS A 35 -49.47 -6.70 -3.47
CA LYS A 35 -49.15 -6.65 -2.04
C LYS A 35 -47.64 -6.76 -1.76
N THR A 36 -47.03 -5.57 -1.76
CA THR A 36 -45.87 -5.16 -0.96
C THR A 36 -45.42 -6.16 0.12
N MET A 37 -44.22 -6.71 -0.07
CA MET A 37 -43.46 -7.35 1.00
C MET A 37 -42.07 -6.71 1.03
N LEU A 38 -41.98 -5.60 1.77
CA LEU A 38 -40.74 -5.02 2.27
C LEU A 38 -40.35 -5.79 3.54
N LYS A 39 -39.26 -6.55 3.48
CA LYS A 39 -38.47 -7.01 4.63
C LYS A 39 -37.12 -7.48 4.06
N GLN A 40 -36.10 -6.63 4.11
CA GLN A 40 -35.14 -6.55 5.20
C GLN A 40 -34.27 -7.82 5.26
N GLU A 41 -33.26 -7.90 4.38
CA GLU A 41 -32.04 -8.70 4.57
C GLU A 41 -30.91 -8.06 3.74
N SER A 42 -30.32 -6.99 4.26
CA SER A 42 -29.04 -6.45 3.76
C SER A 42 -28.31 -5.83 4.95
N SER A 43 -27.76 -6.69 5.80
CA SER A 43 -26.87 -6.33 6.91
C SER A 43 -26.14 -7.58 7.42
N SER A 44 -25.28 -8.17 6.59
CA SER A 44 -24.30 -9.16 7.05
C SER A 44 -23.06 -9.25 6.15
N PHE A 45 -22.64 -8.14 5.52
CA PHE A 45 -21.49 -8.14 4.60
C PHE A 45 -20.25 -7.42 5.14
N LEU A 46 -20.21 -7.15 6.45
CA LEU A 46 -18.94 -6.94 7.14
C LEU A 46 -18.52 -8.29 7.71
N ASP A 47 -18.18 -9.23 6.81
CA ASP A 47 -17.50 -10.44 7.23
C ASP A 47 -16.11 -10.02 7.70
N THR A 48 -16.06 -9.81 9.00
CA THR A 48 -14.89 -9.41 9.75
C THR A 48 -13.90 -10.55 9.54
N ARG A 49 -12.88 -10.36 8.69
CA ARG A 49 -11.65 -11.17 8.71
C ARG A 49 -10.96 -10.90 10.05
N ARG A 50 -11.55 -11.46 11.09
CA ARG A 50 -11.20 -11.31 12.49
C ARG A 50 -9.96 -12.14 12.71
N TRP A 51 -8.80 -11.50 12.57
CA TRP A 51 -7.57 -12.04 13.12
C TRP A 51 -7.72 -12.13 14.63
N THR A 52 -7.93 -13.34 15.14
CA THR A 52 -7.60 -13.68 16.51
C THR A 52 -6.09 -13.89 16.58
N GLN A 53 -5.31 -12.81 16.66
CA GLN A 53 -3.95 -12.87 17.21
C GLN A 53 -4.00 -12.36 18.63
N SER A 54 -4.04 -13.29 19.58
CA SER A 54 -3.90 -13.01 21.00
C SER A 54 -2.43 -12.65 21.27
N ASN A 55 -2.03 -11.42 20.96
CA ASN A 55 -0.78 -10.84 21.45
C ASN A 55 -1.07 -10.21 22.81
N ASP A 56 -0.98 -11.02 23.86
CA ASP A 56 -0.78 -10.54 25.24
C ASP A 56 0.62 -9.90 25.29
N ILE A 57 0.75 -8.66 24.82
CA ILE A 57 1.92 -7.83 25.08
C ILE A 57 1.76 -7.34 26.51
N GLN A 58 2.48 -7.99 27.43
CA GLN A 58 2.70 -7.44 28.77
C GLN A 58 3.49 -6.14 28.62
N GLU A 59 2.82 -5.01 28.85
CA GLU A 59 3.46 -3.73 29.14
C GLU A 59 4.28 -3.87 30.44
N GLN A 60 5.57 -4.19 30.31
CA GLN A 60 6.52 -3.99 31.40
C GLN A 60 6.90 -2.51 31.46
N GLU A 61 6.23 -1.79 32.37
CA GLU A 61 6.63 -0.44 32.79
C GLU A 61 8.05 -0.45 33.36
N SER A 62 9.03 -0.18 32.49
CA SER A 62 10.43 -0.04 32.86
C SER A 62 10.69 1.41 33.25
N THR A 63 10.43 1.74 34.51
CA THR A 63 10.83 3.03 35.10
C THR A 63 12.34 3.05 35.34
N SER A 64 13.10 3.62 34.40
CA SER A 64 14.54 3.89 34.59
C SER A 64 14.84 5.39 34.44
N ALA A 65 15.54 5.92 35.44
CA ALA A 65 15.90 7.32 35.56
C ALA A 65 16.93 7.71 34.48
N SER A 66 16.54 8.66 33.63
CA SER A 66 17.33 9.19 32.51
C SER A 66 18.53 10.02 33.01
N THR A 67 19.73 9.51 32.76
CA THR A 67 20.98 10.30 32.66
C THR A 67 21.22 10.53 31.17
N GLY A 68 21.24 11.79 30.76
CA GLY A 68 21.16 12.24 29.36
C GLY A 68 22.36 11.90 28.47
N GLY A 69 22.49 10.64 28.09
CA GLY A 69 23.21 10.20 26.89
C GLY A 69 22.21 9.83 25.81
N PHE A 70 22.38 10.38 24.59
CA PHE A 70 21.73 9.85 23.39
C PHE A 70 22.32 8.46 23.08
N GLY A 71 21.96 7.47 23.90
CA GLY A 71 22.28 6.08 23.64
C GLY A 71 21.35 5.57 22.56
N PHE A 72 21.90 5.23 21.40
CA PHE A 72 21.20 4.39 20.44
C PHE A 72 20.89 3.07 21.17
N GLN A 73 19.63 2.84 21.52
CA GLN A 73 19.21 1.53 22.00
C GLN A 73 19.49 0.54 20.86
N ALA A 74 20.29 -0.50 21.16
CA ALA A 74 20.52 -1.57 20.22
C ALA A 74 19.16 -2.22 19.89
N MET A 75 18.71 -2.07 18.64
CA MET A 75 17.49 -2.72 18.18
C MET A 75 17.73 -4.22 18.17
N THR A 76 16.91 -4.98 18.89
CA THR A 76 16.96 -6.44 18.87
C THR A 76 16.58 -6.95 17.48
N PRO A 77 17.28 -7.93 16.91
CA PRO A 77 16.91 -8.53 15.63
C PRO A 77 15.46 -9.02 15.67
N LYS A 78 14.66 -8.60 14.68
CA LYS A 78 13.25 -8.97 14.56
C LYS A 78 13.10 -10.32 13.84
N PRO A 79 12.16 -11.18 14.27
CA PRO A 79 11.91 -12.43 13.58
C PRO A 79 11.37 -12.16 12.18
N ILE A 80 11.85 -12.91 11.19
CA ILE A 80 11.36 -12.80 9.81
C ILE A 80 10.05 -13.58 9.67
N ILE A 81 9.07 -13.00 8.99
CA ILE A 81 7.79 -13.64 8.69
C ILE A 81 7.78 -14.10 7.21
N PRO A 82 8.01 -15.40 6.92
CA PRO A 82 8.10 -15.88 5.55
C PRO A 82 6.73 -16.20 4.95
N SER A 83 6.62 -16.05 3.63
CA SER A 83 5.48 -16.47 2.82
C SER A 83 5.95 -17.38 1.70
N THR A 84 5.50 -18.63 1.70
CA THR A 84 5.89 -19.65 0.73
C THR A 84 4.92 -19.64 -0.46
N VAL A 85 5.47 -19.76 -1.66
CA VAL A 85 4.71 -19.98 -2.90
C VAL A 85 4.03 -21.34 -2.81
N GLN A 86 2.69 -21.32 -2.79
CA GLN A 86 1.86 -22.52 -2.75
C GLN A 86 0.75 -22.36 -3.79
N GLU A 87 0.12 -23.48 -4.16
CA GLU A 87 -1.16 -23.43 -4.87
C GLU A 87 -2.17 -22.74 -3.95
N ASN A 88 -2.63 -21.55 -4.35
CA ASN A 88 -3.61 -20.79 -3.60
C ASN A 88 -5.00 -21.36 -3.86
N SER A 89 -5.88 -21.32 -2.86
CA SER A 89 -7.28 -21.69 -3.03
C SER A 89 -7.98 -20.72 -3.99
N ASP A 90 -9.02 -21.20 -4.68
CA ASP A 90 -9.84 -20.36 -5.57
C ASP A 90 -10.43 -19.15 -4.81
N GLU A 91 -10.83 -19.35 -3.55
CA GLU A 91 -11.33 -18.27 -2.66
C GLU A 91 -10.28 -17.18 -2.40
N GLU A 92 -9.01 -17.56 -2.21
CA GLU A 92 -7.93 -16.59 -2.02
C GLU A 92 -7.67 -15.83 -3.32
N VAL A 93 -7.62 -16.53 -4.46
CA VAL A 93 -7.42 -15.90 -5.76
C VAL A 93 -8.56 -14.93 -6.08
N GLU A 94 -9.82 -15.32 -5.82
CA GLU A 94 -10.99 -14.47 -6.01
C GLU A 94 -10.97 -13.25 -5.10
N ALA A 95 -10.58 -13.39 -3.83
CA ALA A 95 -10.39 -12.25 -2.95
C ALA A 95 -9.31 -11.28 -3.49
N ARG A 96 -8.16 -11.81 -3.93
CA ARG A 96 -7.08 -10.99 -4.49
C ARG A 96 -7.46 -10.33 -5.82
N LEU A 97 -8.32 -10.95 -6.62
CA LEU A 97 -8.89 -10.34 -7.83
C LEU A 97 -9.72 -9.09 -7.51
N GLN A 98 -10.42 -9.06 -6.37
CA GLN A 98 -11.15 -7.87 -5.92
C GLN A 98 -10.20 -6.78 -5.42
N ASP A 99 -9.06 -7.16 -4.83
CA ASP A 99 -8.08 -6.21 -4.31
C ASP A 99 -7.22 -5.58 -5.41
N GLU A 100 -6.96 -6.29 -6.50
CA GLU A 100 -6.05 -5.90 -7.58
C GLU A 100 -6.28 -4.47 -8.14
N PRO A 101 -7.51 -3.97 -8.34
CA PRO A 101 -7.73 -2.61 -8.82
C PRO A 101 -7.32 -1.51 -7.81
N MET A 102 -7.16 -1.83 -6.52
CA MET A 102 -6.67 -0.91 -5.50
C MET A 102 -5.15 -0.68 -5.59
N PHE A 103 -4.43 -1.53 -6.34
CA PHE A 103 -2.98 -1.40 -6.57
C PHE A 103 -2.66 -0.44 -7.73
N THR A 104 -3.13 0.79 -7.57
CA THR A 104 -2.96 1.90 -8.53
C THR A 104 -1.50 2.35 -8.62
N ALA A 105 -1.23 3.29 -9.54
CA ALA A 105 0.09 3.92 -9.63
C ALA A 105 0.47 4.68 -8.33
N SER A 106 -0.51 5.23 -7.60
CA SER A 106 -0.30 5.87 -6.30
C SER A 106 0.14 4.84 -5.26
N THR A 107 -0.59 3.73 -5.12
CA THR A 107 -0.24 2.62 -4.22
C THR A 107 1.17 2.10 -4.50
N ARG A 108 1.55 1.94 -5.77
CA ARG A 108 2.90 1.47 -6.15
C ARG A 108 4.00 2.48 -5.83
N ARG A 109 3.71 3.78 -5.92
CA ARG A 109 4.64 4.84 -5.51
C ARG A 109 4.85 4.79 -4.00
N ASP A 110 3.80 4.55 -3.23
CA ASP A 110 3.89 4.41 -1.78
C ASP A 110 4.66 3.16 -1.38
N LEU A 111 4.37 2.01 -2.01
CA LEU A 111 5.17 0.78 -1.84
C LEU A 111 6.66 1.02 -2.08
N TYR A 112 6.99 1.72 -3.17
CA TYR A 112 8.37 2.11 -3.46
C TYR A 112 8.96 2.99 -2.36
N ASN A 113 8.24 4.02 -1.89
CA ASN A 113 8.70 4.91 -0.85
C ASN A 113 8.90 4.20 0.50
N ILE A 114 8.01 3.27 0.85
CA ILE A 114 8.12 2.44 2.06
C ILE A 114 9.35 1.54 1.96
N MET A 115 9.54 0.83 0.85
CA MET A 115 10.74 0.02 0.65
C MET A 115 12.01 0.88 0.69
N ARG A 116 11.94 2.11 0.21
CA ARG A 116 13.07 3.04 0.17
C ARG A 116 13.42 3.56 1.56
N ASN A 117 12.42 3.87 2.38
CA ASN A 117 12.60 4.38 3.74
C ASN A 117 11.47 3.90 4.67
N PRO A 118 11.58 2.67 5.23
CA PRO A 118 10.48 2.06 6.00
C PRO A 118 10.03 2.88 7.20
N PHE A 119 10.97 3.60 7.84
CA PHE A 119 10.68 4.38 9.04
C PHE A 119 10.14 5.78 8.75
N LYS A 120 10.33 6.31 7.53
CA LYS A 120 9.89 7.65 7.11
C LYS A 120 9.49 7.67 5.64
N PRO A 121 8.42 6.97 5.24
CA PRO A 121 8.02 6.84 3.83
C PRO A 121 7.77 8.20 3.16
N HIS A 122 7.35 9.20 3.92
CA HIS A 122 7.04 10.55 3.43
C HIS A 122 8.25 11.39 2.99
N ILE A 123 9.47 11.05 3.43
CA ILE A 123 10.68 11.83 3.11
C ILE A 123 11.25 11.41 1.74
N GLY A 124 10.77 10.29 1.17
CA GLY A 124 11.47 9.60 0.08
C GLY A 124 12.77 8.96 0.59
N ALA A 125 13.69 8.56 -0.31
CA ALA A 125 14.98 8.07 0.20
C ALA A 125 15.68 9.18 0.97
N PRO A 126 16.31 8.84 2.11
CA PRO A 126 17.42 9.65 2.57
C PRO A 126 18.47 9.75 1.45
N ALA A 127 19.19 10.87 1.37
CA ALA A 127 20.39 10.92 0.53
C ALA A 127 21.23 9.64 0.77
N PRO A 128 21.79 9.01 -0.28
CA PRO A 128 22.45 7.70 -0.18
C PRO A 128 23.37 7.65 1.04
N LEU A 129 23.36 6.53 1.78
CA LEU A 129 24.05 6.39 3.07
C LEU A 129 25.55 6.72 3.02
N SER A 130 26.17 6.73 1.83
CA SER A 130 27.51 7.27 1.60
C SER A 130 27.67 8.75 2.03
N TRP A 131 26.57 9.49 2.15
CA TRP A 131 26.54 10.87 2.65
C TRP A 131 26.66 10.94 4.18
N TRP A 132 26.08 9.99 4.93
CA TRP A 132 26.00 10.07 6.39
C TRP A 132 27.28 9.66 7.13
N GLY A 133 28.32 9.17 6.42
CA GLY A 133 29.52 8.60 7.02
C GLY A 133 30.87 9.25 6.66
N SER A 134 30.93 10.21 5.73
CA SER A 134 32.20 10.92 5.44
C SER A 134 32.39 12.12 6.37
N THR A 135 32.34 11.90 7.69
CA THR A 135 33.08 12.76 8.60
C THR A 135 34.54 12.36 8.48
N GLU A 136 35.25 13.08 7.62
CA GLU A 136 36.71 13.09 7.51
C GLU A 136 37.33 13.41 8.89
N ASP A 137 37.46 12.41 9.76
CA ASP A 137 38.37 12.52 10.91
C ASP A 137 39.36 11.36 10.78
N GLY A 138 40.50 11.68 10.20
CA GLY A 138 41.53 10.74 9.80
C GLY A 138 42.10 9.98 11.00
N GLY A 139 41.88 8.68 11.03
CA GLY A 139 42.47 7.79 12.02
C GLY A 139 42.28 6.32 11.65
N ASP A 140 43.37 5.71 11.20
CA ASP A 140 43.62 4.27 11.10
C ASP A 140 42.75 3.47 10.10
N GLU A 141 43.23 3.47 8.86
CA GLU A 141 42.98 2.50 7.81
C GLU A 141 43.30 1.08 8.32
N ASP A 142 42.34 0.14 8.37
CA ASP A 142 42.58 -1.32 8.19
C ASP A 142 41.34 -2.22 8.38
N HIS A 143 40.16 -1.68 8.71
CA HIS A 143 38.92 -2.47 8.78
C HIS A 143 37.77 -1.86 7.97
N ALA A 144 37.98 -1.69 6.67
CA ALA A 144 36.87 -1.48 5.74
C ALA A 144 36.11 -2.80 5.59
N VAL A 145 35.03 -2.97 6.37
CA VAL A 145 33.97 -3.88 5.95
C VAL A 145 33.43 -3.29 4.66
N GLU A 146 33.70 -3.94 3.53
CA GLU A 146 33.02 -3.67 2.26
C GLU A 146 31.53 -3.96 2.47
N TYR A 147 30.80 -2.99 3.05
CA TYR A 147 29.36 -2.96 2.91
C TYR A 147 29.11 -2.79 1.42
N GLU A 148 28.47 -3.77 0.78
CA GLU A 148 28.07 -3.69 -0.62
C GLU A 148 27.45 -2.31 -0.86
N GLU A 149 28.21 -1.46 -1.55
CA GLU A 149 27.86 -0.08 -1.76
C GLU A 149 26.55 -0.04 -2.54
N SER A 150 25.59 0.70 -1.98
CA SER A 150 24.51 1.39 -2.70
C SER A 150 23.22 0.64 -3.08
N SER A 151 22.76 -0.37 -2.34
CA SER A 151 21.32 -0.66 -2.46
C SER A 151 20.53 0.53 -1.91
N GLN A 152 19.59 1.03 -2.73
CA GLN A 152 18.85 2.27 -2.46
C GLN A 152 17.68 2.08 -1.49
N PHE A 153 17.42 0.83 -1.09
CA PHE A 153 16.27 0.45 -0.28
C PHE A 153 16.65 0.24 1.19
N GLY A 154 15.92 0.91 2.08
CA GLY A 154 15.97 0.65 3.52
C GLY A 154 15.30 -0.67 3.91
N GLY A 155 14.28 -1.10 3.17
CA GLY A 155 13.70 -2.44 3.25
C GLY A 155 14.51 -3.46 2.44
N ILE A 156 14.55 -4.69 2.92
CA ILE A 156 15.23 -5.83 2.29
C ILE A 156 14.17 -6.86 1.91
N LEU A 157 14.22 -7.30 0.65
CA LEU A 157 13.50 -8.48 0.19
C LEU A 157 14.43 -9.69 0.23
N LEU A 158 13.95 -10.75 0.87
CA LEU A 158 14.64 -12.02 1.01
C LEU A 158 13.94 -13.09 0.18
N GLY A 159 14.72 -13.88 -0.56
CA GLY A 159 14.24 -15.06 -1.29
C GLY A 159 14.86 -16.34 -0.76
N LYS A 160 14.07 -17.41 -0.65
CA LYS A 160 14.54 -18.75 -0.28
C LYS A 160 14.05 -19.79 -1.28
N ARG A 161 14.96 -20.68 -1.69
CA ARG A 161 14.67 -21.80 -2.58
C ARG A 161 14.32 -23.04 -1.76
N SER A 162 13.42 -23.85 -2.27
CA SER A 162 13.10 -25.15 -1.71
C SER A 162 14.31 -26.09 -1.87
N SER A 163 14.64 -26.82 -0.81
CA SER A 163 15.77 -27.75 -0.80
C SER A 163 15.66 -28.87 -1.85
N SER A 164 14.47 -29.08 -2.42
CA SER A 164 14.24 -30.06 -3.49
C SER A 164 14.71 -29.60 -4.87
N SER A 165 14.90 -28.31 -5.12
CA SER A 165 15.34 -27.76 -6.41
C SER A 165 16.87 -27.71 -6.51
N SER A 166 17.53 -28.87 -6.37
CA SER A 166 19.00 -29.02 -6.46
C SER A 166 19.61 -28.78 -7.86
N SER A 167 18.86 -28.20 -8.79
CA SER A 167 19.33 -27.91 -10.15
C SER A 167 20.23 -26.68 -10.15
N GLU A 168 21.35 -26.80 -10.88
CA GLU A 168 22.43 -25.82 -11.09
C GLU A 168 22.02 -24.36 -10.85
N VAL A 169 22.84 -23.66 -10.04
CA VAL A 169 22.73 -22.23 -9.76
C VAL A 169 22.97 -21.45 -11.04
N THR A 170 21.92 -21.27 -11.85
CA THR A 170 21.84 -20.15 -12.78
C THR A 170 21.52 -18.91 -11.96
N THR A 171 22.37 -17.89 -12.07
CA THR A 171 22.15 -16.54 -11.54
C THR A 171 21.02 -15.88 -12.33
N SER A 172 19.79 -16.38 -12.14
CA SER A 172 18.61 -15.77 -12.74
C SER A 172 18.24 -14.56 -11.91
N ASN A 173 18.17 -13.39 -12.54
CA ASN A 173 17.63 -12.18 -11.93
C ASN A 173 16.09 -12.19 -11.90
N ASP A 174 15.46 -13.31 -12.24
CA ASP A 174 14.01 -13.46 -12.24
C ASP A 174 13.48 -13.59 -10.81
N ILE A 175 12.47 -12.77 -10.47
CA ILE A 175 11.78 -12.86 -9.19
C ILE A 175 11.03 -14.18 -9.06
N PHE A 176 10.61 -14.81 -10.16
CA PHE A 176 9.88 -16.09 -10.15
C PHE A 176 10.75 -17.31 -9.84
N PHE A 177 12.01 -17.10 -9.47
CA PHE A 177 12.94 -18.15 -9.12
C PHE A 177 12.83 -18.63 -7.66
N TRP A 178 12.17 -17.84 -6.80
CA TRP A 178 12.13 -18.06 -5.36
C TRP A 178 10.82 -18.72 -4.92
N ASP A 179 10.94 -19.72 -4.05
CA ASP A 179 9.80 -20.47 -3.50
C ASP A 179 9.25 -19.85 -2.22
N THR A 180 9.99 -18.95 -1.58
CA THR A 180 9.58 -18.28 -0.33
C THR A 180 10.15 -16.88 -0.28
N TYR A 181 9.31 -15.93 0.12
CA TYR A 181 9.64 -14.52 0.24
C TYR A 181 9.53 -14.08 1.69
N ALA A 182 10.34 -13.10 2.07
CA ALA A 182 10.14 -12.37 3.30
C ALA A 182 10.68 -10.94 3.17
N PHE A 183 10.13 -10.02 3.96
CA PHE A 183 10.63 -8.65 4.05
C PHE A 183 11.22 -8.39 5.43
N THR A 184 12.22 -7.53 5.51
CA THR A 184 12.84 -7.09 6.76
C THR A 184 13.47 -5.71 6.60
N ASP A 185 13.78 -5.02 7.69
CA ASP A 185 14.46 -3.73 7.65
C ASP A 185 15.98 -3.92 7.63
N ARG A 186 16.68 -3.14 6.81
CA ARG A 186 18.14 -3.16 6.77
C ARG A 186 18.79 -2.81 8.10
N MET A 187 18.12 -1.96 8.90
CA MET A 187 18.61 -1.55 10.21
C MET A 187 18.56 -2.68 11.25
N THR A 188 17.70 -3.68 11.05
CA THR A 188 17.50 -4.81 11.99
C THR A 188 17.88 -6.16 11.38
N TYR A 189 18.38 -6.16 10.15
CA TYR A 189 18.74 -7.38 9.43
C TYR A 189 19.99 -8.01 10.02
N ASP A 190 19.86 -9.26 10.44
CA ASP A 190 20.96 -10.10 10.89
C ASP A 190 21.06 -11.34 9.99
N PRO A 191 22.10 -11.48 9.14
CA PRO A 191 22.25 -12.65 8.28
C PRO A 191 22.20 -13.99 9.03
N SER A 192 22.61 -14.01 10.30
CA SER A 192 22.66 -15.23 11.11
C SER A 192 21.27 -15.77 11.47
N THR A 193 20.26 -14.90 11.56
CA THR A 193 18.86 -15.31 11.82
C THR A 193 18.12 -15.72 10.55
N CYS A 194 18.75 -15.58 9.38
CA CYS A 194 18.13 -15.70 8.06
C CYS A 194 18.57 -16.97 7.31
N GLU A 195 18.72 -18.09 8.02
CA GLU A 195 19.34 -19.29 7.43
C GLU A 195 18.60 -19.78 6.16
N GLY A 196 19.35 -19.82 5.06
CA GLY A 196 18.87 -20.24 3.74
C GLY A 196 18.12 -19.17 2.93
N PHE A 197 17.98 -17.95 3.45
CA PHE A 197 17.52 -16.81 2.67
C PHE A 197 18.70 -16.12 1.97
N THR A 198 18.43 -15.61 0.78
CA THR A 198 19.32 -14.75 0.00
C THR A 198 18.72 -13.36 -0.09
N VAL A 199 19.53 -12.33 0.13
CA VAL A 199 19.13 -10.93 -0.10
C VAL A 199 18.97 -10.73 -1.60
N LEU A 200 17.81 -10.20 -2.01
CA LEU A 200 17.53 -9.91 -3.42
C LEU A 200 18.04 -8.53 -3.82
N ASP A 201 18.44 -8.40 -5.08
CA ASP A 201 18.97 -7.14 -5.60
C ASP A 201 17.88 -6.08 -5.85
N ASP A 202 18.30 -4.83 -6.09
CA ASP A 202 17.38 -3.71 -6.31
C ASP A 202 16.44 -3.91 -7.51
N ASN A 203 16.88 -4.61 -8.56
CA ASN A 203 16.02 -4.88 -9.73
C ASN A 203 14.95 -5.92 -9.39
N GLN A 204 15.29 -6.92 -8.57
CA GLN A 204 14.35 -7.89 -8.05
C GLN A 204 13.35 -7.24 -7.09
N VAL A 205 13.78 -6.30 -6.24
CA VAL A 205 12.89 -5.51 -5.39
C VAL A 205 11.91 -4.69 -6.23
N LEU A 206 12.39 -4.00 -7.27
CA LEU A 206 11.54 -3.24 -8.19
C LEU A 206 10.55 -4.14 -8.93
N SER A 207 11.00 -5.32 -9.38
CA SER A 207 10.15 -6.32 -10.03
C SER A 207 9.08 -6.84 -9.09
N ALA A 208 9.43 -7.08 -7.82
CA ALA A 208 8.48 -7.47 -6.77
C ALA A 208 7.41 -6.38 -6.56
N ILE A 209 7.81 -5.10 -6.42
CA ILE A 209 6.87 -3.97 -6.30
C ILE A 209 5.93 -3.89 -7.52
N ALA A 210 6.42 -4.22 -8.71
CA ALA A 210 5.62 -4.23 -9.93
C ALA A 210 4.56 -5.36 -9.97
N ILE A 211 4.72 -6.43 -9.19
CA ILE A 211 3.75 -7.54 -9.16
C ILE A 211 2.96 -7.66 -7.85
N LEU A 212 3.33 -6.91 -6.81
CA LEU A 212 2.54 -6.81 -5.58
C LEU A 212 1.08 -6.43 -5.88
N GLY A 213 0.16 -7.12 -5.21
CA GLY A 213 -1.28 -6.97 -5.40
C GLY A 213 -1.87 -7.68 -6.60
N SER A 214 -1.07 -8.27 -7.48
CA SER A 214 -1.63 -9.03 -8.60
C SER A 214 -2.09 -10.42 -8.16
N SER A 215 -3.26 -10.84 -8.65
CA SER A 215 -3.81 -12.18 -8.45
C SER A 215 -3.30 -13.20 -9.49
N SER A 216 -2.56 -12.73 -10.51
CA SER A 216 -2.22 -13.53 -11.70
C SER A 216 -1.32 -14.73 -11.42
N THR A 217 -0.51 -14.69 -10.37
CA THR A 217 0.49 -15.73 -10.09
C THR A 217 0.55 -16.10 -8.61
N ALA A 218 0.91 -17.34 -8.29
CA ALA A 218 1.14 -17.74 -6.91
C ALA A 218 2.28 -16.94 -6.25
N HIS A 219 3.22 -16.43 -7.04
CA HIS A 219 4.35 -15.64 -6.57
C HIS A 219 3.93 -14.23 -6.14
N SER A 220 3.07 -13.56 -6.92
CA SER A 220 2.53 -12.25 -6.56
C SER A 220 1.70 -12.32 -5.28
N ILE A 221 0.91 -13.38 -5.09
CA ILE A 221 0.15 -13.60 -3.85
C ILE A 221 1.10 -13.83 -2.67
N ALA A 222 2.13 -14.69 -2.83
CA ALA A 222 3.10 -14.96 -1.77
C ALA A 222 3.88 -13.69 -1.37
N LEU A 223 4.33 -12.90 -2.35
CA LEU A 223 4.98 -11.61 -2.12
C LEU A 223 4.07 -10.62 -1.40
N THR A 224 2.80 -10.54 -1.81
CA THR A 224 1.82 -9.65 -1.18
C THR A 224 1.63 -10.01 0.28
N LYS A 225 1.44 -11.29 0.59
CA LYS A 225 1.35 -11.78 1.98
C LYS A 225 2.61 -11.51 2.81
N ALA A 226 3.80 -11.69 2.22
CA ALA A 226 5.04 -11.39 2.92
C ALA A 226 5.16 -9.89 3.23
N PHE A 227 4.77 -9.03 2.28
CA PHE A 227 4.79 -7.59 2.47
C PHE A 227 3.77 -7.14 3.51
N GLU A 228 2.54 -7.65 3.45
CA GLU A 228 1.47 -7.38 4.43
C GLU A 228 1.91 -7.71 5.86
N ALA A 229 2.51 -8.89 6.06
CA ALA A 229 2.98 -9.30 7.37
C ALA A 229 4.09 -8.38 7.91
N TRP A 230 5.03 -7.99 7.06
CA TRP A 230 6.09 -7.05 7.45
C TRP A 230 5.56 -5.63 7.68
N LEU A 231 4.65 -5.15 6.83
CA LEU A 231 4.01 -3.85 6.96
C LEU A 231 3.24 -3.74 8.29
N ALA A 232 2.50 -4.77 8.68
CA ALA A 232 1.78 -4.79 9.94
C ALA A 232 2.71 -4.60 11.14
N GLU A 233 3.86 -5.28 11.13
CA GLU A 233 4.86 -5.14 12.18
C GLU A 233 5.52 -3.75 12.17
N LEU A 234 5.87 -3.25 10.99
CA LEU A 234 6.49 -1.94 10.79
C LEU A 234 5.56 -0.82 11.26
N ALA A 235 4.30 -0.83 10.82
CA ALA A 235 3.30 0.16 11.15
C ALA A 235 2.97 0.15 12.65
N ALA A 236 2.82 -1.03 13.26
CA ALA A 236 2.56 -1.15 14.70
C ALA A 236 3.72 -0.63 15.57
N SER A 237 4.96 -0.82 15.11
CA SER A 237 6.15 -0.49 15.90
C SER A 237 6.63 0.95 15.74
N HIS A 238 6.49 1.52 14.54
CA HIS A 238 7.28 2.70 14.14
C HIS A 238 6.47 3.84 13.52
N TRP A 239 5.24 3.61 13.08
CA TRP A 239 4.49 4.64 12.37
C TRP A 239 3.55 5.40 13.31
N GLY A 240 3.53 6.72 13.16
CA GLY A 240 2.53 7.59 13.74
C GLY A 240 1.61 8.19 12.68
N ASP A 241 0.78 9.14 13.12
CA ASP A 241 -0.15 9.85 12.25
C ASP A 241 0.58 10.59 11.11
N LEU A 242 1.82 11.07 11.37
CA LEU A 242 2.61 11.77 10.37
C LEU A 242 2.97 10.85 9.19
N GLU A 243 3.47 9.65 9.47
CA GLU A 243 3.86 8.71 8.42
C GLU A 243 2.64 8.26 7.60
N ALA A 244 1.54 7.90 8.26
CA ALA A 244 0.31 7.47 7.58
C ALA A 244 -0.38 8.61 6.81
N SER A 245 -0.38 9.84 7.33
CA SER A 245 -1.01 11.01 6.69
C SER A 245 -0.48 11.40 5.31
N ARG A 246 0.65 10.80 4.92
CA ARG A 246 1.39 11.09 3.69
C ARG A 246 1.27 9.99 2.65
N LEU A 247 0.69 8.86 3.04
CA LEU A 247 0.35 7.78 2.13
C LEU A 247 -0.91 8.18 1.36
N SER A 248 -1.03 7.71 0.12
CA SER A 248 -2.22 7.90 -0.69
C SER A 248 -3.42 7.19 -0.07
N VAL A 249 -4.63 7.73 -0.31
CA VAL A 249 -5.86 7.09 0.15
C VAL A 249 -6.04 5.70 -0.47
N GLU A 250 -5.55 5.50 -1.70
CA GLU A 250 -5.53 4.19 -2.35
C GLU A 250 -4.67 3.18 -1.60
N PHE A 251 -3.49 3.59 -1.12
CA PHE A 251 -2.65 2.73 -0.29
C PHE A 251 -3.31 2.41 1.05
N LEU A 252 -3.87 3.42 1.72
CA LEU A 252 -4.53 3.25 3.01
C LEU A 252 -5.76 2.33 2.93
N VAL A 253 -6.44 2.30 1.78
CA VAL A 253 -7.52 1.36 1.52
C VAL A 253 -6.97 -0.03 1.19
N ALA A 254 -5.99 -0.15 0.29
CA ALA A 254 -5.41 -1.42 -0.15
C ALA A 254 -4.77 -2.22 1.00
N PHE A 255 -4.15 -1.54 1.96
CA PHE A 255 -3.46 -2.13 3.11
C PHE A 255 -4.12 -1.80 4.45
N GLY A 256 -5.38 -1.35 4.44
CA GLY A 256 -6.04 -0.86 5.64
C GLY A 256 -6.19 -1.92 6.73
N ASN A 257 -6.20 -3.20 6.37
CA ASN A 257 -6.31 -4.31 7.31
C ASN A 257 -4.99 -4.63 8.04
N GLU A 258 -3.86 -4.32 7.40
CA GLU A 258 -2.52 -4.54 7.94
C GLU A 258 -2.05 -3.37 8.79
N LEU A 259 -2.60 -2.18 8.53
CA LEU A 259 -2.39 -1.00 9.36
C LEU A 259 -3.17 -1.13 10.67
N THR A 260 -2.67 -0.48 11.73
CA THR A 260 -3.45 -0.35 12.96
C THR A 260 -4.72 0.48 12.69
N GLU A 261 -5.79 0.28 13.48
CA GLU A 261 -7.04 1.04 13.30
C GLU A 261 -6.81 2.56 13.26
N ARG A 262 -5.80 3.04 14.01
CA ARG A 262 -5.38 4.44 14.05
C ARG A 262 -4.74 4.92 12.74
N LEU A 263 -4.09 4.05 11.98
CA LEU A 263 -3.38 4.41 10.75
C LEU A 263 -4.21 4.14 9.48
N GLY A 264 -5.41 3.56 9.62
CA GLY A 264 -6.29 3.23 8.50
C GLY A 264 -7.05 4.44 7.92
N ILE A 265 -7.69 4.21 6.76
CA ILE A 265 -8.44 5.24 6.02
C ILE A 265 -9.57 5.88 6.83
N ASN A 266 -10.28 5.10 7.66
CA ASN A 266 -11.38 5.63 8.47
C ASN A 266 -10.88 6.65 9.51
N HIS A 267 -9.77 6.38 10.18
CA HIS A 267 -9.16 7.35 11.09
C HIS A 267 -8.67 8.59 10.33
N ARG A 268 -8.13 8.42 9.12
CA ARG A 268 -7.72 9.54 8.25
C ARG A 268 -8.90 10.46 7.91
N ILE A 269 -10.05 9.90 7.55
CA ILE A 269 -11.30 10.65 7.30
C ILE A 269 -11.77 11.38 8.56
N LEU A 270 -11.63 10.77 9.75
CA LEU A 270 -12.06 11.40 11.00
C LEU A 270 -11.12 12.52 11.48
N SER A 271 -9.82 12.38 11.22
CA SER A 271 -8.79 13.21 11.85
C SER A 271 -8.28 14.35 10.96
N THR A 272 -8.50 14.28 9.65
CA THR A 272 -7.94 15.25 8.71
C THR A 272 -8.89 15.58 7.57
N SER A 273 -8.78 16.79 7.04
CA SER A 273 -9.50 17.20 5.83
C SER A 273 -8.84 16.57 4.60
N LEU A 274 -9.65 15.87 3.82
CA LEU A 274 -9.27 15.29 2.54
C LEU A 274 -9.36 16.34 1.43
N THR A 275 -8.51 16.18 0.42
CA THR A 275 -8.59 16.95 -0.82
C THR A 275 -9.77 16.52 -1.67
N HIS A 276 -10.19 17.36 -2.62
CA HIS A 276 -11.28 17.03 -3.53
C HIS A 276 -11.01 15.74 -4.33
N ASP A 277 -9.79 15.60 -4.84
CA ASP A 277 -9.36 14.42 -5.60
C ASP A 277 -9.42 13.14 -4.75
N GLU A 278 -8.97 13.21 -3.48
CA GLU A 278 -9.08 12.08 -2.54
C GLU A 278 -10.54 11.71 -2.27
N MET A 279 -11.42 12.71 -2.10
CA MET A 279 -12.85 12.50 -1.91
C MET A 279 -13.51 11.84 -3.13
N GLU A 280 -13.12 12.26 -4.34
CA GLU A 280 -13.58 11.66 -5.59
C GLU A 280 -13.18 10.18 -5.67
N ILE A 281 -11.90 9.87 -5.42
CA ILE A 281 -11.37 8.50 -5.41
C ILE A 281 -12.14 7.61 -4.41
N LEU A 282 -12.32 8.07 -3.17
CA LEU A 282 -13.01 7.29 -2.14
C LEU A 282 -14.51 7.11 -2.41
N SER A 283 -15.09 7.94 -3.27
CA SER A 283 -16.50 7.85 -3.68
C SER A 283 -16.72 6.89 -4.85
N GLU A 284 -15.65 6.43 -5.50
CA GLU A 284 -15.71 5.55 -6.66
C GLU A 284 -15.38 4.07 -6.30
N PRO A 285 -15.94 3.08 -7.03
CA PRO A 285 -15.50 1.70 -6.93
C PRO A 285 -14.03 1.52 -7.40
N PRO A 286 -13.24 0.63 -6.78
CA PRO A 286 -13.61 -0.23 -5.65
C PRO A 286 -13.50 0.47 -4.27
N PHE A 287 -12.87 1.64 -4.16
CA PHE A 287 -12.55 2.25 -2.87
C PHE A 287 -13.76 2.50 -1.98
N ARG A 288 -14.89 2.86 -2.58
CA ARG A 288 -16.15 3.09 -1.86
C ARG A 288 -16.61 1.90 -0.99
N SER A 289 -16.29 0.65 -1.33
CA SER A 289 -16.69 -0.49 -0.51
C SER A 289 -15.89 -0.64 0.79
N HIS A 290 -14.79 0.09 0.93
CA HIS A 290 -13.88 0.03 2.07
C HIS A 290 -13.99 1.24 2.99
N VAL A 291 -14.83 2.21 2.63
CA VAL A 291 -15.07 3.44 3.39
C VAL A 291 -16.54 3.50 3.77
N LEU A 292 -16.82 3.90 5.01
CA LEU A 292 -18.18 4.17 5.46
C LEU A 292 -18.68 5.49 4.84
N PRO A 293 -19.72 5.47 3.98
CA PRO A 293 -20.21 6.69 3.33
C PRO A 293 -20.62 7.77 4.33
N GLU A 294 -21.13 7.36 5.50
CA GLU A 294 -21.54 8.25 6.58
C GLU A 294 -20.35 9.05 7.13
N LEU A 295 -19.15 8.46 7.16
CA LEU A 295 -17.96 9.19 7.62
C LEU A 295 -17.53 10.28 6.65
N LEU A 296 -17.67 10.04 5.34
CA LEU A 296 -17.38 11.06 4.33
C LEU A 296 -18.39 12.21 4.43
N GLU A 297 -19.68 11.90 4.61
CA GLU A 297 -20.74 12.91 4.75
C GLU A 297 -20.59 13.72 6.07
N ASP A 298 -20.38 13.05 7.20
CA ASP A 298 -20.38 13.73 8.49
C ASP A 298 -19.10 14.56 8.74
N PHE A 299 -17.95 14.16 8.17
CA PHE A 299 -16.64 14.75 8.49
C PHE A 299 -15.98 15.51 7.35
N GLN A 300 -16.37 15.28 6.09
CA GLN A 300 -15.69 15.88 4.93
C GLN A 300 -16.58 16.83 4.13
N THR A 301 -17.91 16.70 4.20
CA THR A 301 -18.80 17.75 3.68
C THR A 301 -18.82 18.91 4.65
N SER A 302 -18.01 19.92 4.36
CA SER A 302 -18.10 21.19 5.05
C SER A 302 -19.42 21.86 4.65
N ASP A 303 -20.46 21.72 5.47
CA ASP A 303 -21.64 22.61 5.49
C ASP A 303 -21.26 24.04 5.93
N ILE A 304 -20.04 24.48 5.61
CA ILE A 304 -19.71 25.88 5.61
C ILE A 304 -20.36 26.42 4.34
N GLU A 305 -21.68 26.60 4.40
CA GLU A 305 -22.34 27.72 3.74
C GLU A 305 -21.60 28.95 4.24
N VAL A 306 -20.46 29.27 3.61
CA VAL A 306 -19.92 30.60 3.67
C VAL A 306 -21.03 31.39 3.03
N ASP A 307 -21.83 32.09 3.83
CA ASP A 307 -22.73 33.13 3.35
C ASP A 307 -21.87 33.97 2.40
N GLU A 308 -22.01 33.76 1.09
CA GLU A 308 -21.27 34.53 0.09
C GLU A 308 -21.53 36.02 0.34
N GLU A 309 -22.69 36.35 0.91
CA GLU A 309 -23.06 37.66 1.41
C GLU A 309 -22.14 38.17 2.55
N GLN A 310 -21.68 37.32 3.47
CA GLN A 310 -20.70 37.70 4.51
C GLN A 310 -19.27 37.79 3.95
N ALA A 311 -18.90 36.92 2.99
CA ALA A 311 -17.60 37.01 2.33
C ALA A 311 -17.50 38.26 1.44
N GLU A 312 -18.56 38.61 0.71
CA GLU A 312 -18.65 39.85 -0.07
C GLU A 312 -18.71 41.09 0.82
N ALA A 313 -19.44 41.06 1.95
CA ALA A 313 -19.47 42.17 2.90
C ALA A 313 -18.10 42.42 3.55
N ALA A 314 -17.37 41.35 3.90
CA ALA A 314 -16.02 41.45 4.45
C ALA A 314 -15.01 41.95 3.41
N ALA A 315 -15.09 41.46 2.17
CA ALA A 315 -14.26 41.94 1.07
C ALA A 315 -14.55 43.42 0.79
N SER A 316 -15.81 43.83 0.69
CA SER A 316 -16.22 45.21 0.42
C SER A 316 -15.78 46.18 1.52
N THR A 317 -15.77 45.76 2.79
CA THR A 317 -15.30 46.60 3.92
C THR A 317 -13.79 46.86 3.87
N LEU A 318 -12.99 45.94 3.30
CA LEU A 318 -11.53 46.07 3.26
C LEU A 318 -11.02 47.08 2.21
N TRP A 319 -11.82 47.41 1.19
CA TRP A 319 -11.40 48.31 0.10
C TRP A 319 -11.56 49.81 0.41
N TRP A 320 -12.32 50.20 1.45
CA TRP A 320 -12.59 51.62 1.72
C TRP A 320 -11.53 52.32 2.60
N ASP A 321 -10.67 51.58 3.31
CA ASP A 321 -9.71 52.17 4.25
C ASP A 321 -8.31 52.46 3.66
N GLN A 322 -8.07 52.19 2.37
CA GLN A 322 -6.73 52.29 1.79
C GLN A 322 -6.36 53.65 1.17
N ASP A 323 -7.31 54.57 0.99
CA ASP A 323 -7.06 55.83 0.26
C ASP A 323 -6.78 57.07 1.13
N GLU A 324 -6.95 57.03 2.47
CA GLU A 324 -6.80 58.24 3.30
C GLU A 324 -5.40 58.47 3.91
N ASN A 325 -4.43 57.58 3.71
CA ASN A 325 -3.12 57.70 4.36
C ASN A 325 -1.94 57.78 3.38
N SER A 326 -2.10 58.54 2.30
CA SER A 326 -0.97 58.93 1.44
C SER A 326 -0.23 60.09 2.10
N PRO A 327 1.02 59.92 2.58
CA PRO A 327 1.79 61.03 3.13
C PRO A 327 2.19 61.98 2.01
N GLU A 328 1.68 63.21 2.06
CA GLU A 328 2.13 64.30 1.19
C GLU A 328 3.66 64.48 1.34
N TYR A 329 4.38 64.28 0.23
CA TYR A 329 5.79 64.63 0.05
C TYR A 329 5.93 65.71 -1.01
#